data_AF-A0A934C106-F1
#
_entry.id   AF-A0A934C106-F1
#
_cell.length_a   1.000
_cell.length_b   1.000
_cell.length_c   1.000
_cell.angle_alpha   90.00
_cell.angle_beta   90.00
_cell.angle_gamma   90.00
#
_symmetry.space_group_name_H-M   'P 1'
#
loop_
_entity.id
_entity.type
_entity.pdbx_description
1 polymer ?
#
loop_
_entity_poly.entity_id
_entity_poly.type
_entity_poly.pdbx_seq_one_letter_code
_entity_poly.pdbx_strand_id
1 'polypeptide(L)'
;MKTTLDLPDDLVQELKLRSVHERRKMKDVAAAALRRGLTMDEKAPPRARKKSIKLPFFECGPDAPATKMTAEELIALEQKVNEEEDLKRAGLSL
;
A
#
# COMPACT_ATOMS: atom_id res chain seq x y z
N MET A 1 4.98 -34.28 16.07
CA MET A 1 5.79 -34.17 17.30
C MET A 1 5.16 -33.10 18.18
N LYS A 2 5.06 -33.30 19.50
CA LYS A 2 4.68 -32.24 20.45
C LYS A 2 5.97 -31.59 20.94
N THR A 3 6.03 -30.27 20.91
CA THR A 3 7.19 -29.49 21.35
C THR A 3 6.72 -28.39 22.29
N THR A 4 7.50 -28.10 23.31
CA THR A 4 7.29 -26.97 24.23
C THR A 4 8.29 -25.89 23.85
N LEU A 5 7.81 -24.67 23.65
CA LEU A 5 8.62 -23.51 23.30
C LEU A 5 8.23 -22.38 24.26
N ASP A 6 9.22 -21.79 24.91
CA ASP A 6 9.03 -20.58 25.71
C ASP A 6 8.97 -19.37 24.78
N LEU A 7 7.84 -18.66 24.80
CA LEU A 7 7.60 -17.48 23.97
C LEU A 7 7.36 -16.27 24.88
N PRO A 8 7.87 -15.08 24.51
CA PRO A 8 7.50 -13.83 25.16
C PRO A 8 5.98 -13.63 25.16
N ASP A 9 5.45 -13.06 26.25
CA ASP A 9 4.01 -12.85 26.44
C ASP A 9 3.38 -12.04 25.29
N ASP A 10 4.09 -11.03 24.78
CA ASP A 10 3.62 -10.19 23.68
C ASP A 10 3.35 -11.02 22.41
N LEU A 11 4.25 -11.95 22.07
CA LEU A 11 4.08 -12.83 20.91
C LEU A 11 2.92 -13.81 21.11
N VAL A 12 2.72 -14.29 22.34
CA VAL A 12 1.58 -15.14 22.69
C VAL A 12 0.26 -14.37 22.52
N GLN A 13 0.23 -13.09 22.92
CA GLN A 13 -0.93 -12.23 22.77
C GLN A 13 -1.25 -11.96 21.29
N GLU A 14 -0.25 -11.65 20.47
CA GLU A 14 -0.43 -11.48 19.03
C GLU A 14 -0.95 -12.75 18.35
N LEU A 15 -0.38 -13.91 18.69
CA LEU A 15 -0.86 -15.20 18.18
C LEU A 15 -2.32 -15.45 18.55
N LYS A 16 -2.74 -15.13 19.78
CA LYS A 16 -4.14 -15.25 20.22
C LYS A 16 -5.05 -14.33 19.42
N LEU A 17 -4.70 -13.05 19.31
CA LEU A 17 -5.48 -12.06 18.54
C LEU A 17 -5.66 -12.51 17.09
N ARG A 18 -4.56 -12.91 16.45
CA ARG A 18 -4.57 -13.38 15.06
C ARG A 18 -5.41 -14.64 14.87
N SER A 19 -5.41 -15.54 15.85
CA SER A 19 -6.25 -16.74 15.84
C SER A 19 -7.74 -16.42 15.88
N VAL A 20 -8.12 -15.42 16.68
CA VAL A 20 -9.50 -14.92 16.74
C VAL A 20 -9.90 -14.27 15.41
N HIS A 21 -9.07 -13.38 14.88
CA HIS A 21 -9.35 -12.69 13.61
C HIS A 21 -9.46 -13.65 12.43
N GLU A 22 -8.58 -14.64 12.33
CA GLU A 22 -8.60 -15.62 11.24
C GLU A 22 -9.61 -16.76 11.47
N ARG A 23 -10.29 -16.81 12.64
CA ARG A 23 -11.14 -17.93 13.08
C ARG A 23 -10.44 -19.29 12.98
N ARG A 24 -9.17 -19.34 13.35
CA ARG A 24 -8.30 -20.53 13.26
C ARG A 24 -7.78 -20.91 14.64
N LYS A 25 -7.36 -22.17 14.80
CA LYS A 25 -6.74 -22.62 16.05
C LYS A 25 -5.34 -22.02 16.17
N MET A 26 -4.96 -21.64 17.38
CA MET A 26 -3.66 -21.02 17.67
C MET A 26 -2.46 -21.85 17.20
N LYS A 27 -2.53 -23.19 17.31
CA LYS A 27 -1.51 -24.10 16.80
C LYS A 27 -1.31 -23.99 15.28
N ASP A 28 -2.37 -23.74 14.51
CA ASP A 28 -2.31 -23.68 13.05
C ASP A 28 -1.75 -22.33 12.60
N VAL A 29 -2.09 -21.26 13.33
CA VAL A 29 -1.52 -19.92 13.14
C VAL A 29 -0.03 -19.93 13.50
N ALA A 30 0.34 -20.51 14.63
CA ALA A 30 1.73 -20.65 15.05
C ALA A 30 2.55 -21.47 14.04
N ALA A 31 2.03 -22.61 13.58
CA ALA A 31 2.70 -23.42 12.56
C ALA A 31 2.87 -22.67 11.24
N ALA A 32 1.88 -21.89 10.81
CA ALA A 32 1.97 -21.07 9.59
C ALA A 32 3.00 -19.95 9.74
N ALA A 33 3.04 -19.28 10.91
CA ALA A 33 4.01 -18.24 11.20
C ALA A 33 5.44 -18.79 11.20
N LEU A 34 5.67 -19.92 11.86
CA LEU A 34 6.97 -20.61 11.88
C LEU A 34 7.41 -21.04 10.48
N ARG A 35 6.52 -21.67 9.69
CA ARG A 35 6.83 -22.04 8.31
C ARG A 35 7.24 -20.83 7.47
N ARG A 36 6.49 -19.72 7.59
CA ARG A 36 6.79 -18.49 6.88
C ARG A 36 8.18 -17.97 7.25
N GLY A 37 8.49 -17.90 8.55
CA GLY A 37 9.81 -17.48 9.03
C GLY A 37 10.94 -18.38 8.51
N LEU A 38 10.76 -19.70 8.55
CA LEU A 38 11.76 -20.66 8.07
C LEU A 38 11.96 -20.63 6.54
N THR A 39 10.96 -20.16 5.78
CA THR A 39 11.07 -19.99 4.32
C THR A 39 11.60 -18.62 3.90
N MET A 40 11.74 -17.67 4.82
CA MET A 40 12.28 -16.35 4.51
C MET A 40 13.80 -16.45 4.45
N ASP A 41 14.34 -16.21 3.25
CA ASP A 41 15.78 -16.06 3.05
C ASP A 41 16.24 -14.76 3.72
N GLU A 42 17.07 -14.84 4.76
CA GLU A 42 17.59 -13.68 5.51
C GLU A 42 18.32 -12.68 4.62
N LYS A 43 18.81 -13.10 3.43
CA LYS A 43 19.52 -12.25 2.49
C LYS A 43 18.64 -11.62 1.42
N ALA A 44 17.34 -11.91 1.39
CA ALA A 44 16.46 -11.28 0.42
C ALA A 44 16.26 -9.80 0.81
N PRO A 45 16.67 -8.83 -0.06
CA PRO A 45 16.33 -7.44 0.18
C PRO A 45 14.81 -7.31 0.34
N PRO A 46 14.30 -6.39 1.19
CA PRO A 46 12.87 -6.21 1.34
C PRO A 46 12.28 -6.02 -0.05
N ARG A 47 11.45 -6.98 -0.50
CA ARG A 47 10.77 -6.88 -1.78
C ARG A 47 10.04 -5.55 -1.77
N ALA A 48 10.54 -4.57 -2.52
CA ALA A 48 9.82 -3.35 -2.79
C ALA A 48 8.43 -3.80 -3.24
N ARG A 49 7.41 -3.45 -2.45
CA ARG A 49 6.04 -3.74 -2.83
C ARG A 49 5.81 -2.97 -4.12
N LYS A 50 5.97 -3.64 -5.27
CA LYS A 50 5.48 -3.12 -6.54
C LYS A 50 3.99 -2.96 -6.33
N LYS A 51 3.57 -1.75 -5.97
CA LYS A 51 2.16 -1.39 -5.93
C LYS A 51 1.72 -1.49 -7.38
N SER A 52 1.23 -2.65 -7.79
CA SER A 52 0.60 -2.83 -9.09
C SER A 52 -0.73 -2.08 -9.01
N ILE A 53 -0.67 -0.78 -9.25
CA ILE A 53 -1.86 0.04 -9.33
C ILE A 53 -2.51 -0.31 -10.67
N LYS A 54 -3.69 -0.95 -10.63
CA LYS A 54 -4.58 -1.11 -11.79
C LYS A 54 -5.40 0.17 -11.98
N LEU A 55 -4.72 1.28 -12.25
CA LEU A 55 -5.35 2.54 -12.62
C LEU A 55 -4.55 3.11 -13.79
N PRO A 56 -5.15 3.97 -14.64
CA PRO A 56 -4.36 4.79 -15.57
C PRO A 56 -3.47 5.72 -14.75
N PHE A 57 -2.28 5.23 -14.41
CA PHE A 57 -1.24 5.98 -13.74
C PHE A 57 -0.38 6.64 -14.81
N PHE A 58 -0.44 7.96 -14.88
CA PHE A 58 0.40 8.73 -15.78
C PHE A 58 1.65 9.15 -15.01
N GLU A 59 2.78 8.51 -15.32
CA GLU A 59 4.07 8.89 -14.76
C GLU A 59 4.42 10.32 -15.21
N CYS A 60 4.49 11.24 -14.25
CA CYS A 60 5.04 12.57 -14.50
C CYS A 60 6.56 12.50 -14.51
N GLY A 61 7.19 13.13 -15.51
CA GLY A 61 8.64 13.23 -15.58
C GLY A 61 9.23 14.00 -14.38
N PRO A 62 10.53 13.81 -14.07
CA PRO A 62 11.18 14.41 -12.90
C PRO A 62 11.23 15.96 -12.95
N ASP A 63 11.14 16.56 -14.14
CA ASP A 63 11.12 18.01 -14.35
C ASP A 63 9.71 18.56 -14.63
N ALA A 64 8.66 17.88 -14.15
CA ALA A 64 7.29 18.37 -14.31
C ALA A 64 7.11 19.76 -13.66
N PRO A 65 6.45 20.72 -14.33
CA PRO A 65 6.20 22.05 -13.76
C PRO A 65 5.51 22.01 -12.40
N ALA A 66 4.63 21.01 -12.19
CA ALA A 66 3.94 20.77 -10.93
C ALA A 66 4.87 20.57 -9.73
N THR A 67 6.13 20.15 -9.94
CA THR A 67 7.12 19.98 -8.87
C THR A 67 7.61 21.32 -8.30
N LYS A 68 7.47 22.42 -9.04
CA LYS A 68 7.92 23.77 -8.64
C LYS A 68 6.78 24.70 -8.25
N MET A 69 5.53 24.30 -8.49
CA MET A 69 4.35 25.11 -8.20
C MET A 69 3.92 24.96 -6.74
N THR A 70 3.42 26.05 -6.18
CA THR A 70 2.73 26.06 -4.88
C THR A 70 1.36 25.41 -5.00
N ALA A 71 0.77 25.04 -3.85
CA ALA A 71 -0.57 24.44 -3.82
C ALA A 71 -1.64 25.35 -4.44
N GLU A 72 -1.53 26.67 -4.23
CA GLU A 72 -2.47 27.66 -4.77
C GLU A 72 -2.38 27.75 -6.30
N GLU A 73 -1.16 27.75 -6.85
CA GLU A 73 -0.93 27.76 -8.29
C GLU A 73 -1.44 26.48 -8.97
N LEU A 74 -1.31 25.32 -8.30
CA LEU A 74 -1.85 24.05 -8.78
C LEU A 74 -3.38 24.06 -8.83
N ILE A 75 -4.03 24.58 -7.79
CA ILE A 75 -5.50 24.70 -7.73
C ILE A 75 -6.01 25.66 -8.81
N ALA A 76 -5.34 26.80 -9.00
CA ALA A 76 -5.70 27.76 -10.04
C ALA A 76 -5.57 27.15 -11.45
N LEU A 77 -4.50 26.36 -11.68
CA LEU A 77 -4.31 25.64 -12.94
C LEU A 77 -5.42 24.60 -13.18
N GLU A 78 -5.79 23.83 -12.15
CA GLU A 78 -6.88 22.86 -12.23
C GLU A 78 -8.20 23.54 -12.61
N GLN A 79 -8.56 24.62 -11.91
CA GLN A 79 -9.79 25.37 -12.17
C GLN A 79 -9.84 25.89 -13.61
N LYS A 80 -8.75 26.52 -14.07
CA LYS A 80 -8.64 27.03 -15.44
C LYS A 80 -8.82 25.92 -16.48
N VAL A 81 -8.15 24.78 -16.31
CA VAL A 81 -8.24 23.66 -17.27
C VAL A 81 -9.65 23.07 -17.30
N ASN A 82 -10.31 22.95 -16.14
CA ASN A 82 -11.69 22.47 -16.08
C ASN A 82 -12.66 23.43 -16.78
N GLU A 83 -12.51 24.75 -16.57
CA GLU A 83 -13.33 25.76 -17.24
C GLU A 83 -13.15 25.73 -18.76
N GLU A 84 -11.91 25.62 -19.25
CA GLU A 84 -11.62 25.48 -20.68
C GLU A 84 -12.24 24.22 -21.28
N GLU A 85 -12.18 23.08 -20.57
CA GLU A 85 -12.81 21.83 -21.01
C GLU A 85 -14.34 21.90 -20.99
N ASP A 86 -14.93 22.53 -19.98
CA ASP A 86 -16.37 22.71 -19.88
C ASP A 86 -16.90 23.61 -21.00
N LEU A 87 -16.18 24.68 -21.34
CA LEU A 87 -16.49 25.54 -22.50
C LEU A 87 -16.44 24.76 -23.82
N LYS A 88 -15.39 23.96 -24.03
CA LYS A 88 -15.29 23.09 -25.22
C LYS A 88 -16.45 22.10 -25.30
N ARG A 89 -16.83 21.47 -24.18
CA ARG A 89 -17.95 20.52 -24.13
C ARG A 89 -19.30 21.18 -24.35
N ALA A 90 -19.45 22.42 -23.91
CA ALA A 90 -20.63 23.23 -24.18
C ALA A 90 -20.71 23.74 -25.64
N GLY A 91 -19.68 23.47 -26.47
CA GLY A 91 -19.61 23.96 -27.85
C GLY A 91 -19.41 25.47 -27.94
N LEU A 92 -19.00 26.11 -26.85
CA LEU A 92 -18.67 27.53 -26.77
C LEU A 92 -17.17 27.64 -27.02
N SER A 93 -16.79 27.92 -28.27
CA SER A 93 -15.38 28.18 -28.60
C SER A 93 -14.89 29.41 -27.83
N LEU A 94 -13.68 29.31 -27.27
CA LEU A 94 -12.91 30.46 -26.75
C LEU A 94 -12.61 31.48 -27.86
#